data_AF-A0A7L2VBT3-F1
#
_entry.id   AF-A0A7L2VBT3-F1
#
_cell.length_a   1.000
_cell.length_b   1.000
_cell.length_c   1.000
_cell.angle_alpha   90.00
_cell.angle_beta   90.00
_cell.angle_gamma   90.00
#
_symmetry.space_group_name_H-M   'P 1'
#
loop_
_entity.id
_entity.type
_entity.pdbx_description
1 polymer ?
#
loop_
_entity_poly.entity_id
_entity_poly.type
_entity_poly.pdbx_seq_one_letter_code
_entity_poly.pdbx_strand_id
1 'polypeptide(L)'
;KLKKKIFHKPPKSPKSPYCSSTQLYPKKAAAWRSLQGTGTARLESTAVKNTRQMWLGSLKQGIRMSHSLKSAGDVGHLQTNISSSTPEYLKEALGMKKPKHSRSSSNGYIPGTPDYKEKEDMYDEIIELKKTIQAQRSEGDRMKTKLRRLEEENNRKDKQIEQLLDPSRGSELARALSEKKTDNGWVASGLKQKILKLEEQCKEKDNTISKFQADMKTTNLEEVRLAMETYYEEVHRLQLLLAKSETMRKKYGRDTQKRLKALNAAVLRLSRNIKELQDENRRLKEDLDHVLSSSPPSNKTKS
;
A
#
# COMPACT_ATOMS: atom_id res chain seq x y z
N LYS A 1 36.97 63.55 3.54
CA LYS A 1 37.15 62.32 4.35
C LYS A 1 35.84 62.01 5.06
N LEU A 2 35.17 60.89 4.76
CA LEU A 2 34.50 60.03 5.75
C LEU A 2 33.92 58.80 5.03
N LYS A 3 34.60 57.65 5.17
CA LYS A 3 34.12 56.35 4.71
C LYS A 3 33.00 55.89 5.65
N LYS A 4 31.78 55.68 5.13
CA LYS A 4 30.72 55.00 5.89
C LYS A 4 30.97 53.48 5.84
N LYS A 5 31.31 52.90 6.99
CA LYS A 5 31.45 51.44 7.21
C LYS A 5 30.08 50.77 7.07
N ILE A 6 29.97 49.82 6.17
CA ILE A 6 28.82 48.90 6.08
C ILE A 6 29.03 47.82 7.14
N PHE A 7 28.17 47.78 8.15
CA PHE A 7 28.10 46.68 9.12
C PHE A 7 27.27 45.55 8.50
N HIS A 8 27.92 44.47 8.08
CA HIS A 8 27.24 43.23 7.69
C HIS A 8 26.75 42.51 8.95
N LYS A 9 25.46 42.16 8.99
CA LYS A 9 24.91 41.25 10.02
C LYS A 9 25.50 39.85 9.80
N PRO A 10 25.86 39.10 10.85
CA PRO A 10 26.39 37.75 10.69
C PRO A 10 25.30 36.79 10.13
N PRO A 11 25.69 35.72 9.42
CA PRO A 11 24.76 34.75 8.87
C PRO A 11 24.01 34.00 9.98
N LYS A 12 22.75 33.66 9.72
CA LYS A 12 21.89 32.93 10.67
C LYS A 12 22.40 31.49 10.85
N SER A 13 22.58 31.06 12.10
CA SER A 13 23.00 29.69 12.45
C SER A 13 21.93 28.66 12.04
N PRO A 14 22.33 27.40 11.72
CA PRO A 14 21.37 26.34 11.44
C PRO A 14 20.55 26.00 12.69
N LYS A 15 19.26 25.71 12.49
CA LYS A 15 18.30 25.37 13.55
C LYS A 15 18.63 24.00 14.17
N SER A 16 18.68 23.95 15.50
CA SER A 16 18.86 22.73 16.30
C SER A 16 17.69 21.75 16.09
N PRO A 17 17.94 20.42 16.06
CA PRO A 17 16.92 19.40 15.82
C PRO A 17 16.08 19.05 17.07
N TYR A 18 16.25 19.74 18.20
CA TYR A 18 15.58 19.40 19.48
C TYR A 18 14.66 20.50 20.03
N CYS A 19 13.96 21.24 19.18
CA CYS A 19 12.89 22.16 19.63
C CYS A 19 11.54 21.79 18.99
N SER A 20 10.83 20.87 19.63
CA SER A 20 9.41 20.62 19.41
C SER A 20 8.60 21.66 20.19
N SER A 21 8.06 22.67 19.51
CA SER A 21 7.04 23.55 20.10
C SER A 21 5.69 23.23 19.48
N THR A 22 4.83 22.72 20.35
CA THR A 22 3.41 22.43 20.20
C THR A 22 2.67 23.54 19.47
N GLN A 23 2.21 23.28 18.24
CA GLN A 23 1.15 24.05 17.62
C GLN A 23 0.07 23.14 17.03
N LEU A 24 -1.13 23.42 17.54
CA LEU A 24 -2.42 22.86 17.22
C LEU A 24 -2.80 23.15 15.75
N TYR A 25 -3.14 22.09 15.01
CA TYR A 25 -3.82 22.04 13.69
C TYR A 25 -3.16 22.77 12.49
N PRO A 26 -3.19 22.13 11.30
CA PRO A 26 -4.19 22.58 10.32
C PRO A 26 -4.77 21.52 9.35
N LYS A 27 -6.10 21.64 9.16
CA LYS A 27 -6.79 21.80 7.86
C LYS A 27 -6.78 20.65 6.83
N LYS A 28 -7.86 19.85 6.89
CA LYS A 28 -8.64 19.15 5.83
C LYS A 28 -7.95 18.90 4.47
N ALA A 29 -7.68 17.62 4.19
CA ALA A 29 -7.43 17.10 2.85
C ALA A 29 -8.74 16.84 2.09
N ALA A 30 -8.72 17.06 0.78
CA ALA A 30 -9.85 16.87 -0.13
C ALA A 30 -10.21 15.39 -0.26
N ALA A 31 -11.46 15.06 0.10
CA ALA A 31 -12.06 13.75 -0.10
C ALA A 31 -12.38 13.55 -1.59
N TRP A 32 -11.70 12.61 -2.23
CA TRP A 32 -12.08 12.11 -3.54
C TRP A 32 -13.28 11.17 -3.39
N ARG A 33 -14.32 11.44 -4.18
CA ARG A 33 -15.59 10.72 -4.19
C ARG A 33 -15.37 9.25 -4.53
N SER A 34 -15.94 8.38 -3.69
CA SER A 34 -16.25 6.99 -4.02
C SER A 34 -17.50 6.97 -4.92
N LEU A 35 -17.39 6.31 -6.07
CA LEU A 35 -18.53 5.95 -6.90
C LEU A 35 -18.95 4.52 -6.52
N GLN A 36 -20.16 4.37 -6.03
CA GLN A 36 -20.80 3.07 -5.82
C GLN A 36 -21.05 2.38 -7.16
N GLY A 37 -20.69 1.10 -7.24
CA GLY A 37 -21.01 0.21 -8.35
C GLY A 37 -21.04 -1.22 -7.84
N THR A 38 -22.25 -1.73 -7.62
CA THR A 38 -22.60 -3.08 -7.19
C THR A 38 -22.21 -4.13 -8.26
N GLY A 39 -21.69 -5.29 -7.86
CA GLY A 39 -21.58 -6.44 -8.77
C GLY A 39 -20.50 -7.46 -8.40
N THR A 40 -20.92 -8.50 -7.70
CA THR A 40 -20.17 -9.72 -7.38
C THR A 40 -19.67 -10.48 -8.61
N ALA A 41 -18.43 -10.98 -8.63
CA ALA A 41 -18.09 -12.39 -8.94
C ALA A 41 -16.58 -12.66 -9.07
N ARG A 42 -16.17 -13.80 -8.48
CA ARG A 42 -15.08 -14.71 -8.83
C ARG A 42 -13.62 -14.23 -8.77
N LEU A 43 -12.98 -14.74 -7.71
CA LEU A 43 -11.62 -15.26 -7.67
C LEU A 43 -11.35 -16.12 -8.94
N GLU A 44 -10.39 -15.72 -9.76
CA GLU A 44 -9.71 -16.66 -10.66
C GLU A 44 -8.27 -16.20 -10.92
N SER A 45 -7.35 -17.09 -10.55
CA SER A 45 -5.91 -16.97 -10.76
C SER A 45 -5.61 -16.87 -12.26
N THR A 46 -4.96 -15.78 -12.70
CA THR A 46 -4.42 -15.70 -14.05
C THR A 46 -2.93 -15.41 -14.01
N ALA A 47 -2.21 -16.42 -14.48
CA ALA A 47 -0.78 -16.47 -14.69
C ALA A 47 -0.22 -15.22 -15.37
N VAL A 48 0.97 -14.83 -14.92
CA VAL A 48 1.85 -13.81 -15.51
C VAL A 48 2.02 -14.07 -17.01
N LYS A 49 1.32 -13.28 -17.84
CA LYS A 49 1.50 -13.31 -19.30
C LYS A 49 2.54 -12.27 -19.70
N ASN A 50 3.63 -12.77 -20.27
CA ASN A 50 4.77 -11.99 -20.77
C ASN A 50 4.34 -11.06 -21.92
N THR A 51 4.85 -9.83 -21.92
CA THR A 51 4.64 -8.75 -22.90
C THR A 51 4.69 -9.22 -24.36
N ARG A 52 5.49 -10.25 -24.68
CA ARG A 52 5.54 -10.84 -26.03
C ARG A 52 4.23 -11.46 -26.53
N GLN A 53 3.35 -11.95 -25.65
CA GLN A 53 2.07 -12.55 -26.05
C GLN A 53 0.99 -11.49 -26.38
N MET A 54 1.10 -10.28 -25.83
CA MET A 54 0.16 -9.20 -26.15
C MET A 54 0.33 -8.69 -27.59
N TRP A 55 1.55 -8.68 -28.11
CA TRP A 55 1.83 -8.21 -29.48
C TRP A 55 1.27 -9.15 -30.56
N LEU A 56 1.27 -10.46 -30.32
CA LEU A 56 0.73 -11.45 -31.27
C LEU A 56 -0.80 -11.40 -31.37
N GLY A 57 -1.50 -10.93 -30.34
CA GLY A 57 -2.95 -10.77 -30.34
C GLY A 57 -3.42 -9.63 -31.24
N SER A 58 -2.72 -8.50 -31.26
CA SER A 58 -3.12 -7.31 -32.03
C SER A 58 -2.96 -7.48 -33.55
N LEU A 59 -2.03 -8.33 -34.01
CA LEU A 59 -1.82 -8.56 -35.44
C LEU A 59 -2.98 -9.33 -36.09
N LYS A 60 -3.70 -10.17 -35.33
CA LYS A 60 -4.85 -10.94 -35.83
C LYS A 60 -6.15 -10.13 -35.92
N GLN A 61 -6.27 -9.02 -35.20
CA GLN A 61 -7.45 -8.15 -35.23
C GLN A 61 -7.42 -7.12 -36.38
N GLY A 62 -6.22 -6.81 -36.91
CA GLY A 62 -6.02 -5.79 -37.95
C GLY A 62 -6.26 -6.22 -39.41
N ILE A 63 -6.48 -7.53 -39.67
CA ILE A 63 -6.65 -8.07 -41.03
C ILE A 63 -8.13 -8.09 -41.47
N ARG A 64 -9.07 -7.68 -40.61
CA ARG A 64 -10.52 -7.78 -40.88
C ARG A 64 -11.21 -6.47 -41.28
N MET A 65 -10.49 -5.39 -41.61
CA MET A 65 -11.14 -4.09 -41.88
C MET A 65 -10.57 -3.36 -43.10
N SER A 66 -10.42 -4.09 -44.21
CA SER A 66 -10.12 -3.49 -45.51
C SER A 66 -10.87 -4.20 -46.63
N HIS A 67 -11.77 -3.46 -47.28
CA HIS A 67 -12.41 -3.72 -48.59
C HIS A 67 -13.59 -4.71 -48.64
N SER A 68 -14.80 -4.18 -48.47
CA SER A 68 -15.98 -4.67 -49.20
C SER A 68 -16.77 -3.46 -49.68
N LEU A 69 -16.39 -2.94 -50.86
CA LEU A 69 -17.23 -2.05 -51.63
C LEU A 69 -18.28 -2.92 -52.32
N LYS A 70 -19.51 -2.83 -51.83
CA LYS A 70 -20.71 -3.41 -52.44
C LYS A 70 -20.91 -2.75 -53.81
N SER A 71 -20.62 -3.48 -54.88
CA SER A 71 -21.16 -3.19 -56.21
C SER A 71 -22.51 -3.89 -56.31
N ALA A 72 -23.56 -3.11 -56.59
CA ALA A 72 -24.90 -3.58 -56.85
C ALA A 72 -24.88 -4.57 -58.02
N GLY A 73 -25.34 -5.80 -57.77
CA GLY A 73 -25.68 -6.73 -58.83
C GLY A 73 -27.06 -6.39 -59.33
N ASP A 74 -27.13 -5.61 -60.40
CA ASP A 74 -28.29 -5.61 -61.29
C ASP A 74 -28.07 -6.74 -62.30
N VAL A 75 -28.86 -7.80 -62.11
CA VAL A 75 -28.86 -9.00 -62.94
C VAL A 75 -29.92 -8.79 -64.01
N GLY A 76 -29.48 -8.84 -65.27
CA GLY A 76 -30.27 -9.57 -66.27
C GLY A 76 -30.80 -8.79 -67.45
N HIS A 77 -29.93 -8.13 -68.23
CA HIS A 77 -30.12 -8.12 -69.69
C HIS A 77 -28.82 -7.86 -70.47
N LEU A 78 -27.90 -8.83 -70.46
CA LEU A 78 -26.93 -8.95 -71.55
C LEU A 78 -26.99 -10.37 -72.08
N GLN A 79 -27.91 -10.49 -73.03
CA GLN A 79 -28.11 -11.60 -73.93
C GLN A 79 -26.78 -12.02 -74.58
N THR A 80 -26.40 -13.27 -74.29
CA THR A 80 -25.62 -14.19 -75.11
C THR A 80 -24.53 -13.59 -76.00
N ASN A 81 -23.27 -13.87 -75.67
CA ASN A 81 -22.29 -14.35 -76.64
C ASN A 81 -21.13 -15.02 -75.90
N ILE A 82 -21.18 -16.35 -75.89
CA ILE A 82 -20.03 -17.20 -75.56
C ILE A 82 -18.91 -16.85 -76.53
N SER A 83 -17.71 -16.60 -75.99
CA SER A 83 -16.47 -16.40 -76.72
C SER A 83 -16.16 -17.59 -77.62
N SER A 84 -16.58 -17.51 -78.88
CA SER A 84 -15.91 -18.19 -79.98
C SER A 84 -14.63 -17.39 -80.29
N SER A 85 -13.43 -17.95 -80.25
CA SER A 85 -12.93 -18.78 -81.34
C SER A 85 -12.74 -17.91 -82.59
N THR A 86 -13.81 -17.83 -83.39
CA THR A 86 -13.83 -17.14 -84.67
C THR A 86 -14.21 -15.65 -84.51
N PRO A 87 -13.38 -14.71 -84.99
CA PRO A 87 -13.69 -13.27 -85.05
C PRO A 87 -15.06 -12.95 -85.63
N GLU A 88 -15.67 -11.85 -85.16
CA GLU A 88 -17.05 -11.45 -85.48
C GLU A 88 -17.30 -11.39 -86.99
N TYR A 89 -16.37 -10.81 -87.76
CA TYR A 89 -16.44 -10.70 -89.22
C TYR A 89 -16.38 -12.05 -89.94
N LEU A 90 -15.65 -13.03 -89.40
CA LEU A 90 -15.54 -14.38 -90.01
C LEU A 90 -16.79 -15.20 -89.78
N LYS A 91 -17.46 -15.03 -88.63
CA LYS A 91 -18.74 -15.70 -88.39
C LYS A 91 -19.82 -15.29 -89.37
N GLU A 92 -19.80 -14.02 -89.76
CA GLU A 92 -20.75 -13.44 -90.70
C GLU A 92 -20.49 -13.96 -92.12
N ALA A 93 -19.22 -13.94 -92.56
CA ALA A 93 -18.80 -14.48 -93.86
C ALA A 93 -19.08 -15.98 -94.02
N LEU A 94 -19.01 -16.75 -92.94
CA LEU A 94 -19.28 -18.19 -92.95
C LEU A 94 -20.79 -18.53 -92.74
N GLY A 95 -21.67 -17.52 -92.65
CA GLY A 95 -23.11 -17.72 -92.44
C GLY A 95 -23.46 -18.34 -91.09
N MET A 96 -22.53 -18.32 -90.12
CA MET A 96 -22.65 -18.96 -88.80
C MET A 96 -23.51 -18.14 -87.81
N LYS A 97 -23.88 -16.90 -88.16
CA LYS A 97 -24.68 -15.98 -87.33
C LYS A 97 -25.92 -15.55 -88.13
N LYS A 98 -27.09 -15.50 -87.48
CA LYS A 98 -28.32 -14.94 -88.07
C LYS A 98 -28.29 -13.40 -87.97
N PRO A 99 -28.70 -12.65 -89.01
CA PRO A 99 -28.84 -11.20 -88.96
C PRO A 99 -29.71 -10.77 -87.78
N LYS A 100 -29.26 -9.78 -87.00
CA LYS A 100 -30.04 -9.22 -85.88
C LYS A 100 -30.98 -8.08 -86.31
N HIS A 101 -30.87 -7.60 -87.56
CA HIS A 101 -31.66 -6.50 -88.10
C HIS A 101 -32.45 -6.95 -89.34
N SER A 102 -33.47 -7.79 -89.15
CA SER A 102 -34.39 -8.15 -90.24
C SER A 102 -35.42 -7.04 -90.46
N ARG A 103 -35.12 -6.05 -91.32
CA ARG A 103 -36.16 -5.23 -91.96
C ARG A 103 -36.61 -5.96 -93.22
N SER A 104 -37.71 -6.70 -93.13
CA SER A 104 -38.32 -7.42 -94.25
C SER A 104 -38.68 -6.47 -95.40
N SER A 105 -38.02 -6.60 -96.56
CA SER A 105 -38.67 -6.39 -97.85
C SER A 105 -38.01 -7.24 -98.96
N SER A 106 -38.68 -8.31 -99.36
CA SER A 106 -38.70 -8.91 -100.70
C SER A 106 -37.39 -9.35 -101.40
N ASN A 107 -36.27 -9.60 -100.71
CA ASN A 107 -35.17 -10.37 -101.31
C ASN A 107 -34.51 -11.30 -100.28
N GLY A 108 -34.36 -12.58 -100.60
CA GLY A 108 -33.94 -13.62 -99.66
C GLY A 108 -32.54 -13.41 -99.09
N TYR A 109 -32.37 -13.67 -97.79
CA TYR A 109 -31.05 -13.74 -97.14
C TYR A 109 -30.22 -14.85 -97.76
N ILE A 110 -29.06 -14.52 -98.32
CA ILE A 110 -28.09 -15.47 -98.89
C ILE A 110 -27.01 -15.74 -97.82
N PRO A 111 -26.93 -16.96 -97.27
CA PRO A 111 -25.84 -17.34 -96.37
C PRO A 111 -24.47 -17.16 -97.06
N GLY A 112 -23.55 -16.42 -96.44
CA GLY A 112 -22.21 -16.16 -96.98
C GLY A 112 -22.01 -14.73 -97.53
N THR A 113 -23.08 -13.95 -97.65
CA THR A 113 -22.98 -12.51 -97.96
C THR A 113 -22.92 -11.73 -96.65
N PRO A 114 -21.88 -10.90 -96.41
CA PRO A 114 -21.79 -10.11 -95.19
C PRO A 114 -22.99 -9.16 -95.08
N ASP A 115 -23.62 -9.16 -93.91
CA ASP A 115 -24.67 -8.25 -93.49
C ASP A 115 -24.03 -6.92 -93.10
N TYR A 116 -23.55 -6.20 -94.11
CA TYR A 116 -22.96 -4.89 -93.91
C TYR A 116 -23.98 -3.97 -93.23
N LYS A 117 -23.56 -3.33 -92.15
CA LYS A 117 -24.34 -2.30 -91.45
C LYS A 117 -24.73 -1.18 -92.43
N GLU A 118 -25.85 -0.51 -92.16
CA GLU A 118 -26.27 0.67 -92.93
C GLU A 118 -25.15 1.72 -92.93
N LYS A 119 -25.07 2.58 -93.95
CA LYS A 119 -23.95 3.51 -94.10
C LYS A 119 -23.85 4.46 -92.90
N GLU A 120 -25.00 4.87 -92.38
CA GLU A 120 -25.19 5.71 -91.21
C GLU A 120 -24.62 5.05 -89.95
N ASP A 121 -24.98 3.79 -89.68
CA ASP A 121 -24.48 3.01 -88.54
C ASP A 121 -22.95 2.82 -88.58
N MET A 122 -22.38 2.65 -89.77
CA MET A 122 -20.92 2.55 -89.94
C MET A 122 -20.21 3.87 -89.58
N TYR A 123 -20.79 5.02 -89.92
CA TYR A 123 -20.22 6.31 -89.55
C TYR A 123 -20.27 6.54 -88.04
N ASP A 124 -21.37 6.17 -87.39
CA ASP A 124 -21.52 6.27 -85.93
C ASP A 124 -20.50 5.39 -85.20
N GLU A 125 -20.30 4.15 -85.66
CA GLU A 125 -19.27 3.26 -85.11
C GLU A 125 -17.86 3.82 -85.29
N ILE A 126 -17.54 4.40 -86.46
CA ILE A 126 -16.25 5.07 -86.68
C ILE A 126 -16.05 6.23 -85.70
N ILE A 127 -17.11 7.01 -85.42
CA ILE A 127 -17.07 8.12 -84.46
C ILE A 127 -16.86 7.57 -83.04
N GLU A 128 -17.58 6.53 -82.64
CA GLU A 128 -17.43 5.88 -81.34
C GLU A 128 -16.04 5.26 -81.14
N LEU A 129 -15.51 4.59 -82.16
CA LEU A 129 -14.16 4.03 -82.14
C LEU A 129 -13.10 5.13 -82.03
N LYS A 130 -13.26 6.24 -82.75
CA LYS A 130 -12.36 7.41 -82.61
C LYS A 130 -12.40 7.98 -81.20
N LYS A 131 -13.60 8.14 -80.61
CA LYS A 131 -13.77 8.58 -79.22
C LYS A 131 -13.10 7.63 -78.24
N THR A 132 -13.26 6.31 -78.45
CA THR A 132 -12.66 5.27 -77.62
C THR A 132 -11.13 5.29 -77.71
N ILE A 133 -10.57 5.41 -78.91
CA ILE A 133 -9.12 5.54 -79.11
C ILE A 133 -8.58 6.79 -78.41
N GLN A 134 -9.27 7.92 -78.53
CA GLN A 134 -8.87 9.16 -77.87
C GLN A 134 -8.93 9.03 -76.34
N ALA A 135 -10.01 8.44 -75.82
CA ALA A 135 -10.16 8.17 -74.39
C ALA A 135 -9.02 7.26 -73.88
N GLN A 136 -8.72 6.17 -74.58
CA GLN A 136 -7.62 5.26 -74.26
C GLN A 136 -6.25 5.96 -74.31
N ARG A 137 -6.01 6.84 -75.29
CA ARG A 137 -4.78 7.65 -75.33
C ARG A 137 -4.65 8.56 -74.11
N SER A 138 -5.71 9.29 -73.77
CA SER A 138 -5.72 10.17 -72.59
C SER A 138 -5.53 9.40 -71.28
N GLU A 139 -6.10 8.20 -71.18
CA GLU A 139 -5.92 7.30 -70.05
C GLU A 139 -4.47 6.77 -69.98
N GLY A 140 -3.87 6.46 -71.12
CA GLY A 140 -2.44 6.10 -71.22
C GLY A 140 -1.52 7.20 -70.68
N ASP A 141 -1.77 8.46 -71.06
CA ASP A 141 -1.00 9.62 -70.57
C ASP A 141 -1.16 9.83 -69.06
N ARG A 142 -2.38 9.62 -68.56
CA ARG A 142 -2.68 9.66 -67.12
C ARG A 142 -1.91 8.58 -66.35
N MET A 143 -1.92 7.35 -66.85
CA MET A 143 -1.22 6.22 -66.23
C MET A 143 0.30 6.40 -66.27
N LYS A 144 0.85 6.89 -67.39
CA LYS A 144 2.27 7.22 -67.52
C LYS A 144 2.73 8.22 -66.45
N THR A 145 1.92 9.24 -66.20
CA THR A 145 2.21 10.24 -65.17
C THR A 145 2.12 9.65 -63.76
N LYS A 146 1.15 8.76 -63.50
CA LYS A 146 1.02 8.07 -62.20
C LYS A 146 2.21 7.16 -61.92
N LEU A 147 2.67 6.41 -62.92
CA LEU A 147 3.85 5.55 -62.83
C LEU A 147 5.09 6.37 -62.45
N ARG A 148 5.36 7.47 -63.17
CA ARG A 148 6.51 8.33 -62.87
C ARG A 148 6.54 8.81 -61.42
N ARG A 149 5.38 9.26 -60.88
CA ARG A 149 5.29 9.71 -59.49
C ARG A 149 5.56 8.60 -58.48
N LEU A 150 5.01 7.41 -58.73
CA LEU A 150 5.21 6.25 -57.85
C LEU A 150 6.67 5.78 -57.88
N GLU A 151 7.31 5.76 -59.04
CA GLU A 151 8.73 5.43 -59.18
C GLU A 151 9.61 6.42 -58.42
N GLU A 152 9.33 7.73 -58.51
CA GLU A 152 10.04 8.75 -57.75
C GLU A 152 9.84 8.59 -56.23
N GLU A 153 8.64 8.24 -55.76
CA GLU A 153 8.37 7.97 -54.34
C GLU A 153 9.10 6.71 -53.87
N ASN A 154 9.08 5.65 -54.67
CA ASN A 154 9.76 4.39 -54.35
C ASN A 154 11.27 4.60 -54.22
N ASN A 155 11.87 5.32 -55.17
CA ASN A 155 13.28 5.70 -55.12
C ASN A 155 13.64 6.52 -53.86
N ARG A 156 12.71 7.31 -53.31
CA ARG A 156 12.94 8.02 -52.04
C ARG A 156 12.91 7.07 -50.84
N LYS A 157 11.97 6.11 -50.83
CA LYS A 157 11.86 5.10 -49.77
C LYS A 157 13.05 4.13 -49.80
N ASP A 158 13.50 3.72 -50.97
CA ASP A 158 14.67 2.84 -51.12
C ASP A 158 15.92 3.49 -50.52
N LYS A 159 16.15 4.79 -50.77
CA LYS A 159 17.25 5.54 -50.13
C LYS A 159 17.13 5.62 -48.60
N GLN A 160 15.90 5.72 -48.06
CA GLN A 160 15.70 5.69 -46.60
C GLN A 160 16.01 4.31 -46.02
N ILE A 161 15.62 3.26 -46.74
CA ILE A 161 15.93 1.88 -46.36
C ILE A 161 17.45 1.67 -46.36
N GLU A 162 18.15 2.08 -47.41
CA GLU A 162 19.63 2.03 -47.47
C GLU A 162 20.28 2.74 -46.27
N GLN A 163 19.81 3.94 -45.90
CA GLN A 163 20.34 4.69 -44.75
C GLN A 163 20.08 4.01 -43.39
N LEU A 164 18.99 3.25 -43.26
CA LEU A 164 18.67 2.52 -42.04
C LEU A 164 19.41 1.18 -41.97
N LEU A 165 19.71 0.59 -43.13
CA LEU A 165 20.48 -0.64 -43.24
C LEU A 165 22.00 -0.41 -43.17
N ASP A 166 22.46 0.85 -43.28
CA ASP A 166 23.87 1.21 -43.13
C ASP A 166 24.43 0.75 -41.77
N PRO A 167 25.34 -0.24 -41.75
CA PRO A 167 25.91 -0.77 -40.52
C PRO A 167 26.68 0.27 -39.70
N SER A 168 27.24 1.31 -40.35
CA SER A 168 27.98 2.37 -39.67
C SER A 168 27.09 3.16 -38.71
N ARG A 169 25.87 3.48 -39.15
CA ARG A 169 24.87 4.23 -38.40
C ARG A 169 24.28 3.44 -37.23
N GLY A 170 24.10 2.13 -37.43
CA GLY A 170 23.69 1.20 -36.37
C GLY A 170 24.76 1.06 -35.27
N SER A 171 26.03 1.02 -35.66
CA SER A 171 27.17 0.93 -34.73
C SER A 171 27.30 2.15 -33.81
N GLU A 172 27.06 3.36 -34.33
CA GLU A 172 27.07 4.59 -33.52
C GLU A 172 25.96 4.61 -32.46
N LEU A 173 24.74 4.21 -32.85
CA LEU A 173 23.61 4.11 -31.94
C LEU A 173 23.83 3.03 -30.87
N ALA A 174 24.41 1.88 -31.26
CA ALA A 174 24.74 0.81 -30.34
C ALA A 174 25.81 1.23 -29.32
N ARG A 175 26.86 1.96 -29.76
CA ARG A 175 27.89 2.50 -28.86
C ARG A 175 27.32 3.52 -27.86
N ALA A 176 26.54 4.49 -28.33
CA ALA A 176 25.93 5.50 -27.47
C ALA A 176 24.98 4.89 -26.42
N LEU A 177 24.21 3.85 -26.81
CA LEU A 177 23.35 3.11 -25.88
C LEU A 177 24.14 2.29 -24.88
N SER A 178 25.26 1.67 -25.30
CA SER A 178 26.13 0.87 -24.42
C SER A 178 26.80 1.75 -23.36
N GLU A 179 27.36 2.88 -23.76
CA GLU A 179 28.03 3.83 -22.85
C GLU A 179 27.07 4.35 -21.76
N LYS A 180 25.87 4.76 -22.17
CA LYS A 180 24.80 5.16 -21.23
C LYS A 180 24.33 4.02 -20.33
N LYS A 181 24.35 2.77 -20.80
CA LYS A 181 23.98 1.60 -19.99
C LYS A 181 25.01 1.31 -18.91
N THR A 182 26.30 1.47 -19.23
CA THR A 182 27.40 1.24 -18.30
C THR A 182 27.34 2.21 -17.12
N ASP A 183 27.20 3.51 -17.38
CA ASP A 183 27.10 4.54 -16.32
C ASP A 183 25.89 4.33 -15.41
N ASN A 184 24.72 4.05 -16.01
CA ASN A 184 23.51 3.74 -15.24
C ASN A 184 23.64 2.43 -14.46
N GLY A 185 24.41 1.46 -14.97
CA GLY A 185 24.67 0.18 -14.32
C GLY A 185 25.48 0.33 -13.03
N TRP A 186 26.50 1.21 -13.04
CA TRP A 186 27.30 1.52 -11.84
C TRP A 186 26.47 2.21 -10.77
N VAL A 187 25.66 3.20 -11.15
CA VAL A 187 24.75 3.88 -10.21
C VAL A 187 23.73 2.91 -9.63
N ALA A 188 23.11 2.07 -10.46
CA ALA A 188 22.15 1.06 -10.00
C ALA A 188 22.78 0.04 -9.04
N SER A 189 24.02 -0.38 -9.31
CA SER A 189 24.77 -1.31 -8.46
C SER A 189 25.13 -0.67 -7.11
N GLY A 190 25.58 0.59 -7.11
CA GLY A 190 25.86 1.35 -5.90
C GLY A 190 24.62 1.58 -5.04
N LEU A 191 23.47 1.89 -5.66
CA LEU A 191 22.19 2.00 -4.97
C LEU A 191 21.74 0.67 -4.38
N LYS A 192 21.85 -0.44 -5.11
CA LYS A 192 21.57 -1.79 -4.58
C LYS A 192 22.41 -2.11 -3.35
N GLN A 193 23.73 -1.85 -3.40
CA GLN A 193 24.61 -2.12 -2.27
C GLN A 193 24.26 -1.24 -1.06
N LYS A 194 23.88 0.03 -1.29
CA LYS A 194 23.45 0.94 -0.23
C LYS A 194 22.14 0.49 0.41
N ILE A 195 21.18 0.03 -0.39
CA ILE A 195 19.91 -0.52 0.11
C ILE A 195 20.17 -1.74 0.98
N LEU A 196 20.97 -2.71 0.51
CA LEU A 196 21.32 -3.91 1.29
C LEU A 196 21.94 -3.57 2.66
N LYS A 197 22.87 -2.61 2.70
CA LYS A 197 23.48 -2.16 3.97
C LYS A 197 22.47 -1.50 4.90
N LEU A 198 21.55 -0.70 4.35
CA LEU A 198 20.50 -0.06 5.15
C LEU A 198 19.49 -1.08 5.69
N GLU A 199 19.12 -2.08 4.89
CA GLU A 199 18.26 -3.19 5.30
C GLU A 199 18.89 -3.99 6.45
N GLU A 200 20.18 -4.31 6.34
CA GLU A 200 20.93 -4.99 7.39
C GLU A 200 20.97 -4.15 8.68
N GLN A 201 21.24 -2.85 8.59
CA GLN A 201 21.21 -1.95 9.74
C GLN A 201 19.83 -1.82 10.38
N CYS A 202 18.75 -1.81 9.59
CA CYS A 202 17.40 -1.80 10.12
C CYS A 202 17.11 -3.09 10.90
N LYS A 203 17.47 -4.24 10.32
CA LYS A 203 17.31 -5.55 10.97
C LYS A 203 18.09 -5.64 12.28
N GLU A 204 19.33 -5.15 12.32
CA GLU A 204 20.14 -5.14 13.54
C GLU A 204 19.55 -4.23 14.63
N LYS A 205 19.05 -3.04 14.25
CA LYS A 205 18.35 -2.15 15.18
C LYS A 205 17.06 -2.76 15.71
N ASP A 206 16.26 -3.40 14.86
CA ASP A 206 15.03 -4.09 15.27
C ASP A 206 15.32 -5.26 16.23
N ASN A 207 16.39 -6.01 15.99
CA ASN A 207 16.86 -7.05 16.91
C ASN A 207 17.27 -6.46 18.26
N THR A 208 17.97 -5.31 18.25
CA THR A 208 18.39 -4.61 19.46
C THR A 208 17.19 -4.09 20.26
N ILE A 209 16.20 -3.52 19.59
CA ILE A 209 14.94 -3.08 20.20
C ILE A 209 14.21 -4.26 20.82
N SER A 210 14.10 -5.38 20.09
CA SER A 210 13.44 -6.59 20.57
C SER A 210 14.13 -7.14 21.82
N LYS A 211 15.47 -7.14 21.84
CA LYS A 211 16.26 -7.52 23.02
C LYS A 211 16.01 -6.58 24.20
N PHE A 212 16.08 -5.26 24.00
CA PHE A 212 15.80 -4.31 25.07
C PHE A 212 14.38 -4.43 25.62
N GLN A 213 13.39 -4.70 24.77
CA GLN A 213 12.02 -4.95 25.23
C GLN A 213 11.92 -6.22 26.08
N ALA A 214 12.65 -7.28 25.72
CA ALA A 214 12.71 -8.49 26.52
C ALA A 214 13.40 -8.21 27.86
N ASP A 215 14.57 -7.58 27.85
CA ASP A 215 15.36 -7.25 29.04
C ASP A 215 14.56 -6.34 30.01
N MET A 216 13.82 -5.37 29.48
CA MET A 216 12.95 -4.49 30.28
C MET A 216 11.81 -5.26 30.94
N LYS A 217 11.17 -6.20 30.23
CA LYS A 217 10.12 -7.06 30.80
C LYS A 217 10.67 -7.96 31.90
N THR A 218 11.82 -8.58 31.66
CA THR A 218 12.52 -9.43 32.64
C THR A 218 12.92 -8.61 33.87
N THR A 219 13.52 -7.44 33.69
CA THR A 219 13.92 -6.57 34.80
C THR A 219 12.72 -6.14 35.64
N ASN A 220 11.62 -5.73 35.03
CA ASN A 220 10.41 -5.33 35.75
C ASN A 220 9.79 -6.49 36.54
N LEU A 221 9.80 -7.72 35.99
CA LEU A 221 9.35 -8.90 36.74
C LEU A 221 10.25 -9.17 37.95
N GLU A 222 11.56 -8.99 37.79
CA GLU A 222 12.53 -9.26 38.84
C GLU A 222 12.49 -8.21 39.95
N GLU A 223 12.26 -6.95 39.61
CA GLU A 223 12.01 -5.88 40.58
C GLU A 223 10.76 -6.16 41.42
N VAL A 224 9.66 -6.59 40.79
CA VAL A 224 8.43 -6.96 41.51
C VAL A 224 8.66 -8.20 42.39
N ARG A 225 9.41 -9.20 41.89
CA ARG A 225 9.75 -10.40 42.66
C ARG A 225 10.56 -10.05 43.92
N LEU A 226 11.58 -9.20 43.78
CA LEU A 226 12.40 -8.74 44.89
C LEU A 226 11.60 -7.91 45.91
N ALA A 227 10.72 -7.02 45.43
CA ALA A 227 9.84 -6.26 46.30
C ALA A 227 8.90 -7.17 47.10
N MET A 228 8.31 -8.18 46.45
CA MET A 228 7.47 -9.18 47.10
C MET A 228 8.24 -9.97 48.17
N GLU A 229 9.45 -10.42 47.87
CA GLU A 229 10.33 -11.14 48.79
C GLU A 229 10.65 -10.28 50.03
N THR A 230 11.00 -9.01 49.80
CA THR A 230 11.27 -8.03 50.88
C THR A 230 10.04 -7.80 51.77
N TYR A 231 8.85 -7.62 51.19
CA TYR A 231 7.62 -7.46 51.97
C TYR A 231 7.27 -8.73 52.75
N TYR A 232 7.50 -9.91 52.19
CA TYR A 232 7.26 -11.18 52.88
C TYR A 232 8.16 -11.34 54.11
N GLU A 233 9.45 -11.06 53.95
CA GLU A 233 10.42 -11.10 55.06
C GLU A 233 10.04 -10.10 56.16
N GLU A 234 9.66 -8.87 55.79
CA GLU A 234 9.27 -7.84 56.75
C GLU A 234 7.96 -8.20 57.48
N VAL A 235 6.96 -8.72 56.77
CA VAL A 235 5.73 -9.23 57.38
C VAL A 235 6.05 -10.34 58.37
N HIS A 236 6.93 -11.28 58.02
CA HIS A 236 7.33 -12.37 58.90
C HIS A 236 8.05 -11.84 60.15
N ARG A 237 8.97 -10.88 59.99
CA ARG A 237 9.67 -10.21 61.10
C ARG A 237 8.70 -9.49 62.03
N LEU A 238 7.72 -8.77 61.47
CA LEU A 238 6.68 -8.06 62.23
C LEU A 238 5.77 -9.04 62.99
N GLN A 239 5.38 -10.16 62.38
CA GLN A 239 4.61 -11.22 63.04
C GLN A 239 5.37 -11.78 64.24
N LEU A 240 6.68 -12.03 64.10
CA LEU A 240 7.52 -12.52 65.20
C LEU A 240 7.61 -11.50 66.35
N LEU A 241 7.77 -10.21 66.02
CA LEU A 241 7.78 -9.14 67.01
C LEU A 241 6.43 -8.99 67.71
N LEU A 242 5.32 -9.09 66.99
CA LEU A 242 3.98 -9.08 67.57
C LEU A 242 3.80 -10.22 68.55
N ALA A 243 4.12 -11.46 68.17
CA ALA A 243 4.07 -12.63 69.06
C ALA A 243 4.95 -12.45 70.31
N LYS A 244 6.16 -11.91 70.16
CA LYS A 244 7.03 -11.58 71.30
C LYS A 244 6.44 -10.49 72.20
N SER A 245 5.81 -9.46 71.62
CA SER A 245 5.19 -8.37 72.37
C SER A 245 3.95 -8.85 73.15
N GLU A 246 3.15 -9.73 72.58
CA GLU A 246 1.96 -10.32 73.22
C GLU A 246 2.35 -11.20 74.41
N THR A 247 3.37 -12.05 74.23
CA THR A 247 3.88 -12.89 75.32
C THR A 247 4.47 -12.05 76.45
N MET A 248 5.19 -10.97 76.14
CA MET A 248 5.70 -10.02 77.14
C MET A 248 4.57 -9.31 77.88
N ARG A 249 3.58 -8.76 77.15
CA ARG A 249 2.40 -8.10 77.74
C ARG A 249 1.67 -9.02 78.71
N LYS A 250 1.48 -10.30 78.34
CA LYS A 250 0.83 -11.31 79.18
C LYS A 250 1.64 -11.63 80.44
N LYS A 251 2.98 -11.67 80.36
CA LYS A 251 3.87 -11.87 81.52
C LYS A 251 3.78 -10.69 82.49
N TYR A 252 3.97 -9.45 82.01
CA TYR A 252 3.85 -8.26 82.84
C TYR A 252 2.47 -8.14 83.49
N GLY A 253 1.39 -8.39 82.75
CA GLY A 253 0.03 -8.37 83.30
C GLY A 253 -0.15 -9.36 84.45
N ARG A 254 0.34 -10.60 84.31
CA ARG A 254 0.27 -11.60 85.39
C ARG A 254 1.15 -11.24 86.58
N ASP A 255 2.35 -10.72 86.35
CA ASP A 255 3.27 -10.37 87.43
C ASP A 255 2.77 -9.14 88.22
N THR A 256 2.22 -8.15 87.54
CA THR A 256 1.53 -7.02 88.19
C THR A 256 0.32 -7.50 88.98
N GLN A 257 -0.49 -8.40 88.43
CA GLN A 257 -1.64 -8.97 89.15
C GLN A 257 -1.21 -9.75 90.40
N LYS A 258 -0.12 -10.53 90.33
CA LYS A 258 0.45 -11.23 91.51
C LYS A 258 0.91 -10.24 92.57
N ARG A 259 1.62 -9.17 92.18
CA ARG A 259 2.08 -8.11 93.09
C ARG A 259 0.91 -7.39 93.76
N LEU A 260 -0.15 -7.07 93.02
CA LEU A 260 -1.36 -6.45 93.57
C LEU A 260 -2.06 -7.36 94.57
N LYS A 261 -2.17 -8.67 94.30
CA LYS A 261 -2.73 -9.64 95.25
C LYS A 261 -1.91 -9.72 96.54
N ALA A 262 -0.58 -9.78 96.43
CA ALA A 262 0.31 -9.82 97.58
C ALA A 262 0.21 -8.53 98.42
N LEU A 263 0.14 -7.37 97.77
CA LEU A 263 -0.05 -6.09 98.43
C LEU A 263 -1.39 -6.04 99.17
N ASN A 264 -2.49 -6.44 98.53
CA ASN A 264 -3.80 -6.49 99.17
C ASN A 264 -3.82 -7.42 100.39
N ALA A 265 -3.17 -8.59 100.30
CA ALA A 265 -3.04 -9.50 101.43
C ALA A 265 -2.25 -8.87 102.59
N ALA A 266 -1.16 -8.14 102.28
CA ALA A 266 -0.38 -7.41 103.28
C ALA A 266 -1.19 -6.30 103.94
N VAL A 267 -1.97 -5.53 103.17
CA VAL A 267 -2.88 -4.49 103.69
C VAL A 267 -3.90 -5.10 104.65
N LEU A 268 -4.56 -6.20 104.28
CA LEU A 268 -5.53 -6.86 105.17
C LEU A 268 -4.89 -7.36 106.47
N ARG A 269 -3.67 -7.92 106.40
CA ARG A 269 -2.93 -8.35 107.59
C ARG A 269 -2.59 -7.16 108.49
N LEU A 270 -2.08 -6.07 107.92
CA LEU A 270 -1.76 -4.86 108.67
C LEU A 270 -3.02 -4.24 109.28
N SER A 271 -4.14 -4.18 108.57
CA SER A 271 -5.42 -3.71 109.11
C SER A 271 -5.89 -4.56 110.29
N ARG A 272 -5.71 -5.88 110.23
CA ARG A 272 -6.02 -6.77 111.37
C ARG A 272 -5.11 -6.47 112.57
N ASN A 273 -3.81 -6.37 112.34
CA ASN A 273 -2.86 -6.04 113.40
C ASN A 273 -3.15 -4.67 114.02
N ILE A 274 -3.51 -3.66 113.22
CA ILE A 274 -3.90 -2.34 113.73
C ILE A 274 -5.14 -2.46 114.61
N LYS A 275 -6.14 -3.24 114.19
CA LYS A 275 -7.35 -3.46 114.99
C LYS A 275 -7.03 -4.18 116.30
N GLU A 276 -6.21 -5.22 116.25
CA GLU A 276 -5.75 -5.94 117.44
C GLU A 276 -5.00 -5.00 118.40
N LEU A 277 -4.08 -4.18 117.89
CA LEU A 277 -3.34 -3.18 118.69
C LEU A 277 -4.25 -2.08 119.24
N GLN A 278 -5.29 -1.68 118.51
CA GLN A 278 -6.30 -0.73 118.98
C GLN A 278 -7.14 -1.33 120.11
N ASP A 279 -7.52 -2.61 119.97
CA ASP A 279 -8.27 -3.34 120.98
C ASP A 279 -7.44 -3.57 122.24
N GLU A 280 -6.17 -3.94 122.09
CA GLU A 280 -5.21 -4.07 123.20
C GLU A 280 -4.95 -2.73 123.88
N ASN A 281 -4.70 -1.65 123.12
CA ASN A 281 -4.56 -0.31 123.70
C ASN A 281 -5.82 0.12 124.46
N ARG A 282 -7.01 -0.22 123.98
CA ARG A 282 -8.26 0.09 124.68
C ARG A 282 -8.35 -0.69 125.99
N ARG A 283 -8.06 -2.00 125.98
CA ARG A 283 -8.02 -2.81 127.20
C ARG A 283 -7.00 -2.29 128.21
N LEU A 284 -5.78 -1.96 127.77
CA LEU A 284 -4.76 -1.39 128.64
C LEU A 284 -5.16 -0.04 129.23
N LYS A 285 -5.89 0.79 128.48
CA LYS A 285 -6.47 2.04 129.00
C LYS A 285 -7.56 1.76 130.04
N GLU A 286 -8.46 0.82 129.77
CA GLU A 286 -9.50 0.38 130.72
C GLU A 286 -8.87 -0.17 132.01
N ASP A 287 -7.84 -1.00 131.90
CA ASP A 287 -7.09 -1.55 133.04
C ASP A 287 -6.37 -0.44 133.82
N LEU A 288 -5.75 0.53 133.12
CA LEU A 288 -5.12 1.70 133.75
C LEU A 288 -6.15 2.55 134.51
N ASP A 289 -7.30 2.82 133.89
CA ASP A 289 -8.41 3.56 134.52
C ASP A 289 -8.95 2.80 135.74
N HIS A 290 -9.03 1.47 135.68
CA HIS A 290 -9.41 0.61 136.80
C HIS A 290 -8.39 0.64 137.94
N VAL A 291 -7.08 0.62 137.65
CA VAL A 291 -6.02 0.76 138.67
C VAL A 291 -6.05 2.15 139.29
N LEU A 292 -6.26 3.21 138.50
CA LEU A 292 -6.42 4.57 139.01
C LEU A 292 -7.67 4.74 139.88
N SER A 293 -8.75 3.99 139.57
CA SER A 293 -10.00 4.00 140.33
C SER A 293 -9.98 3.09 141.58
N SER A 294 -9.14 2.06 141.59
CA SER A 294 -8.99 1.10 142.71
C SER A 294 -7.78 1.40 143.61
N SER A 295 -6.94 2.37 143.25
CA SER A 295 -5.94 2.95 144.16
C SER A 295 -6.64 3.72 145.28
N PRO A 296 -6.28 3.53 146.57
CA PRO A 296 -6.77 4.37 147.65
C PRO A 296 -6.34 5.83 147.40
N PRO A 297 -7.08 6.83 147.90
CA PRO A 297 -6.67 8.22 147.74
C PRO A 297 -5.26 8.38 148.32
N SER A 298 -4.31 8.69 147.43
CA SER A 298 -3.01 9.20 147.83
C SER A 298 -3.26 10.52 148.55
N ASN A 299 -3.22 10.42 149.87
CA ASN A 299 -3.38 11.51 150.81
C ASN A 299 -2.43 12.64 150.44
N LYS A 300 -3.00 13.79 150.06
CA LYS A 300 -2.43 15.05 150.49
C LYS A 300 -3.02 15.34 151.86
N THR A 301 -2.20 15.31 152.90
CA THR A 301 -2.44 16.19 154.04
C THR A 301 -1.48 17.37 153.87
N LYS A 302 -2.02 18.60 153.85
CA LYS A 302 -1.23 19.69 154.42
C LYS A 302 -1.27 19.46 155.94
N SER A 303 -0.09 19.31 156.51
CA SER A 303 0.21 19.09 157.94
C SER A 303 0.09 17.68 158.46
#